data_AF-A0AAN0MKM0-F1
#
_entry.id   AF-A0AAN0MKM0-F1
#
_cell.length_a   1.000
_cell.length_b   1.000
_cell.length_c   1.000
_cell.angle_alpha   90.00
_cell.angle_beta   90.00
_cell.angle_gamma   90.00
#
_symmetry.space_group_name_H-M   'P 1'
#
loop_
_entity.id
_entity.type
_entity.pdbx_description
1 polymer ?
#
loop_
_entity_poly.entity_id
_entity_poly.type
_entity_poly.pdbx_seq_one_letter_code
_entity_poly.pdbx_strand_id
1 'polypeptide(L)'
;MQDINLILSDFGRFRVNDIYKEHSHQFSELQKLIETFSKGPKRYSTDDLLNKIQNGFVNRIGVNGIGKIDSENYIRPLQIAQLLFRIGFVLLREIPNPDSPPHFIDFDERPELLTDPSLDYVQHIWEIHPSYRGILGIN
;
A
#
# COMPACT_ATOMS: atom_id res chain seq x y z
N MET A 1 -27.72 -3.01 -13.43
CA MET A 1 -26.25 -3.27 -13.35
C MET A 1 -25.39 -2.00 -13.39
N GLN A 2 -25.95 -0.78 -13.54
CA GLN A 2 -25.17 0.47 -13.45
C GLN A 2 -24.95 0.93 -11.99
N ASP A 3 -25.85 0.58 -11.07
CA ASP A 3 -25.79 1.07 -9.67
C ASP A 3 -24.62 0.52 -8.85
N ILE A 4 -24.25 -0.75 -9.03
CA ILE A 4 -23.16 -1.38 -8.24
C ILE A 4 -21.80 -0.74 -8.56
N ASN A 5 -21.54 -0.42 -9.82
CA ASN A 5 -20.27 0.21 -10.21
C ASN A 5 -20.16 1.65 -9.70
N LEU A 6 -21.27 2.40 -9.68
CA LEU A 6 -21.33 3.74 -9.08
C LEU A 6 -21.09 3.69 -7.56
N ILE A 7 -21.79 2.81 -6.85
CA ILE A 7 -21.62 2.61 -5.39
C ILE A 7 -20.19 2.20 -5.04
N LEU A 8 -19.57 1.29 -5.80
CA LEU A 8 -18.18 0.88 -5.58
C LEU A 8 -17.17 2.00 -5.90
N SER A 9 -17.47 2.84 -6.89
CA SER A 9 -16.62 3.98 -7.26
C SER A 9 -16.64 5.09 -6.19
N ASP A 10 -17.83 5.40 -5.65
CA ASP A 10 -17.99 6.36 -4.56
C ASP A 10 -17.38 5.82 -3.27
N PHE A 11 -17.58 4.54 -2.95
CA PHE A 11 -16.97 3.89 -1.80
C PHE A 11 -15.43 3.92 -1.84
N GLY A 12 -14.84 3.64 -3.01
CA GLY A 12 -13.39 3.76 -3.20
C GLY A 12 -12.87 5.19 -3.03
N ARG A 13 -13.64 6.18 -3.51
CA ARG A 13 -13.32 7.59 -3.34
C ARG A 13 -13.40 8.05 -1.88
N PHE A 14 -14.42 7.61 -1.14
CA PHE A 14 -14.53 7.87 0.30
C PHE A 14 -13.37 7.23 1.06
N ARG A 15 -13.06 5.95 0.80
CA ARG A 15 -11.95 5.25 1.47
C ARG A 15 -10.57 5.90 1.23
N VAL A 16 -10.29 6.40 0.02
CA VAL A 16 -9.05 7.16 -0.25
C VAL A 16 -9.03 8.47 0.54
N ASN A 17 -10.14 9.22 0.50
CA ASN A 17 -10.24 10.49 1.22
C ASN A 17 -10.16 10.30 2.73
N ASP A 18 -10.67 9.19 3.25
CA ASP A 18 -10.61 8.83 4.68
C ASP A 18 -9.17 8.55 5.08
N ILE A 19 -8.42 7.75 4.31
CA ILE A 19 -6.99 7.54 4.58
C ILE A 19 -6.21 8.87 4.54
N TYR A 20 -6.49 9.74 3.56
CA TYR A 20 -5.83 11.04 3.50
C TYR A 20 -6.13 11.91 4.71
N LYS A 21 -7.38 11.92 5.19
CA LYS A 21 -7.77 12.68 6.38
C LYS A 21 -7.17 12.09 7.66
N GLU A 22 -7.23 10.77 7.81
CA GLU A 22 -6.79 10.06 9.03
C GLU A 22 -5.26 10.06 9.17
N HIS A 23 -4.52 9.98 8.05
CA HIS A 23 -3.08 9.73 8.09
C HIS A 23 -2.21 10.86 7.50
N SER A 24 -2.79 11.96 6.97
CA SER A 24 -1.99 13.11 6.50
C SER A 24 -1.09 13.71 7.58
N HIS A 25 -1.50 13.65 8.85
CA HIS A 25 -0.68 14.06 9.98
C HIS A 25 0.51 13.13 10.25
N GLN A 26 0.37 11.85 9.91
CA GLN A 26 1.44 10.84 10.04
C GLN A 26 2.43 10.91 8.88
N PHE A 27 1.96 11.29 7.70
CA PHE A 27 2.78 11.43 6.51
C PHE A 27 2.21 12.46 5.53
N SER A 28 2.86 13.62 5.40
CA SER A 28 2.36 14.75 4.59
C SER A 28 2.33 14.46 3.09
N GLU A 29 3.15 13.52 2.61
CA GLU A 29 3.29 13.18 1.20
C GLU A 29 2.44 11.96 0.79
N LEU A 30 1.51 11.53 1.65
CA LEU A 30 0.71 10.31 1.46
C LEU A 30 -0.06 10.29 0.13
N GLN A 31 -0.66 11.41 -0.27
CA GLN A 31 -1.37 11.47 -1.55
C GLN A 31 -0.43 11.18 -2.73
N LYS A 32 0.73 11.83 -2.78
CA LYS A 32 1.71 11.60 -3.85
C LYS A 32 2.23 10.16 -3.84
N LEU A 33 2.38 9.57 -2.66
CA LEU A 33 2.74 8.16 -2.51
C LEU A 33 1.69 7.23 -3.11
N ILE A 34 0.41 7.40 -2.75
CA ILE A 34 -0.68 6.56 -3.27
C ILE A 34 -0.81 6.72 -4.79
N GLU A 35 -0.70 7.94 -5.31
CA GLU A 35 -0.77 8.22 -6.75
C GLU A 35 0.32 7.49 -7.55
N THR A 36 1.46 7.13 -6.94
CA THR A 36 2.50 6.37 -7.63
C THR A 36 2.04 4.99 -8.11
N PHE A 37 1.01 4.41 -7.48
CA PHE A 37 0.45 3.11 -7.83
C PHE A 37 -0.61 3.18 -8.94
N SER A 38 -1.01 4.38 -9.35
CA SER A 38 -2.03 4.58 -10.40
C SER A 38 -1.65 3.86 -11.69
N LYS A 39 -2.62 3.15 -12.29
CA LYS A 39 -2.47 2.35 -13.51
C LYS A 39 -1.38 1.26 -13.42
N GLY A 40 -0.90 0.95 -12.22
CA GLY A 40 0.08 -0.10 -11.97
C GLY A 40 -0.58 -1.49 -11.84
N PRO A 41 0.22 -2.54 -11.59
CA PRO A 41 -0.31 -3.85 -11.28
C PRO A 41 -1.05 -3.87 -9.92
N LYS A 42 -1.95 -4.84 -9.77
CA LYS A 42 -2.66 -5.13 -8.51
C LYS A 42 -1.76 -5.73 -7.43
N ARG A 43 -0.68 -6.39 -7.85
CA ARG A 43 0.15 -7.28 -7.03
C ARG A 43 1.62 -6.95 -7.23
N TYR A 44 2.38 -7.09 -6.16
CA TYR A 44 3.81 -6.87 -6.12
C TYR A 44 4.44 -7.97 -5.27
N SER A 45 5.57 -8.53 -5.70
CA SER A 45 6.48 -9.16 -4.73
C SER A 45 6.98 -8.09 -3.75
N THR A 46 7.57 -8.50 -2.62
CA THR A 46 8.19 -7.51 -1.71
C THR A 46 9.23 -6.66 -2.45
N ASP A 47 10.09 -7.27 -3.27
CA ASP A 47 11.10 -6.54 -4.03
C ASP A 47 10.45 -5.56 -5.03
N ASP A 48 9.40 -5.98 -5.74
CA ASP A 48 8.69 -5.10 -6.67
C ASP A 48 8.01 -3.94 -5.95
N LEU A 49 7.45 -4.17 -4.76
CA LEU A 49 6.82 -3.13 -3.94
C LEU A 49 7.86 -2.11 -3.48
N LEU A 50 9.00 -2.58 -2.95
CA LEU A 50 10.08 -1.72 -2.50
C LEU A 50 10.69 -0.94 -3.68
N ASN A 51 10.88 -1.58 -4.84
CA ASN A 51 11.34 -0.92 -6.05
C ASN A 51 10.34 0.10 -6.59
N LYS A 52 9.04 -0.20 -6.51
CA LYS A 52 7.96 0.71 -6.89
C LYS A 52 7.96 1.96 -6.01
N ILE A 53 8.13 1.80 -4.69
CA ILE A 53 8.26 2.90 -3.74
C ILE A 53 9.55 3.69 -4.01
N GLN A 54 10.68 3.00 -4.14
CA GLN A 54 11.98 3.65 -4.36
C GLN A 54 11.98 4.51 -5.63
N ASN A 55 11.60 3.93 -6.77
CA ASN A 55 11.69 4.58 -8.07
C ASN A 55 10.50 5.51 -8.36
N GLY A 56 9.31 5.13 -7.89
CA GLY A 56 8.08 5.86 -8.13
C GLY A 56 7.89 7.07 -7.21
N PHE A 57 8.44 7.02 -5.99
CA PHE A 57 8.20 8.00 -4.95
C PHE A 57 9.50 8.59 -4.38
N VAL A 58 10.34 7.75 -3.75
CA VAL A 58 11.53 8.21 -2.99
C VAL A 58 12.49 8.99 -3.88
N ASN A 59 12.82 8.48 -5.07
CA ASN A 59 13.73 9.14 -6.00
C ASN A 59 13.18 10.46 -6.55
N ARG A 60 11.85 10.64 -6.57
CA ARG A 60 11.21 11.85 -7.12
C ARG A 60 11.16 12.98 -6.10
N ILE A 61 10.86 12.65 -4.85
CA ILE A 61 10.72 13.63 -3.77
C ILE A 61 12.07 13.88 -3.07
N GLY A 62 12.97 12.89 -3.11
CA GLY A 62 14.24 12.90 -2.40
C GLY A 62 14.05 12.59 -0.91
N VAL A 63 15.07 11.98 -0.30
CA VAL A 63 15.05 11.55 1.12
C VAL A 63 14.64 12.67 2.06
N ASN A 64 15.17 13.88 1.86
CA ASN A 64 14.85 15.04 2.69
C ASN A 64 13.40 15.51 2.53
N GLY A 65 12.78 15.29 1.36
CA GLY A 65 11.40 15.67 1.10
C GLY A 65 10.38 14.67 1.65
N ILE A 66 10.79 13.44 1.96
CA ILE A 66 9.94 12.47 2.67
C ILE A 66 9.74 12.90 4.12
N GLY A 67 10.78 13.46 4.75
CA GLY A 67 10.73 13.91 6.13
C GLY A 67 10.56 12.76 7.11
N LYS A 68 9.45 12.75 7.84
CA LYS A 68 9.18 11.80 8.92
C LYS A 68 8.00 10.89 8.59
N ILE A 69 8.10 9.64 9.03
CA ILE A 69 7.03 8.65 9.07
C ILE A 69 6.84 8.32 10.55
N ASP A 70 5.66 8.59 11.12
CA ASP A 70 5.37 8.40 12.55
C ASP A 70 6.36 9.07 13.50
N SER A 71 6.78 10.29 13.17
CA SER A 71 7.77 11.07 13.92
C SER A 71 9.22 10.58 13.83
N GLU A 72 9.46 9.44 13.19
CA GLU A 72 10.80 8.92 12.88
C GLU A 72 11.28 9.38 11.51
N ASN A 73 12.58 9.60 11.36
CA ASN A 73 13.14 9.98 10.07
C ASN A 73 13.03 8.80 9.10
N TYR A 74 12.76 9.09 7.83
CA TYR A 74 12.85 8.08 6.79
C TYR A 74 14.29 7.56 6.66
N ILE A 75 14.43 6.24 6.61
CA ILE A 75 15.69 5.51 6.45
C ILE A 75 15.65 4.68 5.17
N ARG A 76 14.54 4.00 4.88
CA ARG A 76 14.46 3.02 3.77
C ARG A 76 13.02 2.77 3.27
N PRO A 77 12.85 2.23 2.04
CA PRO A 77 11.52 1.96 1.47
C PRO A 77 10.64 1.03 2.30
N LEU A 78 11.26 0.14 3.09
CA LEU A 78 10.54 -0.79 3.97
C LEU A 78 9.61 -0.08 4.95
N GLN A 79 10.00 1.08 5.50
CA GLN A 79 9.14 1.87 6.40
C GLN A 79 7.90 2.40 5.68
N ILE A 80 8.02 2.78 4.41
CA ILE A 80 6.88 3.21 3.60
C ILE A 80 5.99 2.00 3.27
N ALA A 81 6.57 0.84 2.96
CA ALA A 81 5.79 -0.37 2.73
C ALA A 81 5.00 -0.79 3.99
N GLN A 82 5.63 -0.71 5.16
CA GLN A 82 4.97 -0.93 6.45
C GLN A 82 3.85 0.08 6.70
N LEU A 83 4.05 1.37 6.42
CA LEU A 83 3.00 2.39 6.49
C LEU A 83 1.82 2.02 5.58
N LEU A 84 2.08 1.65 4.32
CA LEU A 84 1.03 1.26 3.37
C LEU A 84 0.25 0.03 3.83
N PHE A 85 0.91 -0.93 4.46
CA PHE A 85 0.26 -2.09 5.06
C PHE A 85 -0.60 -1.69 6.26
N ARG A 86 -0.06 -0.88 7.18
CA ARG A 86 -0.76 -0.40 8.37
C ARG A 86 -2.01 0.41 8.09
N ILE A 87 -1.99 1.26 7.06
CA ILE A 87 -3.18 2.04 6.66
C ILE A 87 -4.17 1.20 5.82
N GLY A 88 -3.89 -0.08 5.60
CA GLY A 88 -4.74 -0.98 4.82
C GLY A 88 -4.73 -0.73 3.32
N PHE A 89 -3.72 -0.01 2.79
CA PHE A 89 -3.59 0.24 1.36
C PHE A 89 -3.14 -1.02 0.60
N VAL A 90 -2.19 -1.77 1.18
CA VAL A 90 -1.80 -3.10 0.71
C VAL A 90 -2.17 -4.15 1.74
N LEU A 91 -2.46 -5.36 1.26
CA LEU A 91 -2.72 -6.56 2.05
C LEU A 91 -1.68 -7.61 1.70
N LEU A 92 -1.30 -8.45 2.66
CA LEU A 92 -0.55 -9.65 2.34
C LEU A 92 -1.51 -10.66 1.71
N ARG A 93 -1.14 -11.21 0.56
CA ARG A 93 -1.92 -12.23 -0.15
C ARG A 93 -1.21 -13.58 -0.07
N GLU A 94 -1.85 -14.52 0.59
CA GLU A 94 -1.39 -15.91 0.66
C GLU A 94 -2.27 -16.82 -0.18
N ILE A 95 -1.64 -17.81 -0.83
CA ILE A 95 -2.36 -18.95 -1.40
C ILE A 95 -1.90 -20.16 -0.60
N PRO A 96 -2.68 -20.63 0.39
CA PRO A 96 -2.28 -21.75 1.23
C PRO A 96 -1.95 -22.99 0.40
N ASN A 97 -2.82 -23.29 -0.58
CA ASN A 97 -2.68 -24.40 -1.52
C ASN A 97 -3.10 -23.93 -2.94
N PRO A 98 -2.54 -24.51 -4.03
CA PRO A 98 -2.83 -24.09 -5.41
C PRO A 98 -4.31 -24.00 -5.79
N ASP A 99 -5.15 -24.85 -5.21
CA ASP A 99 -6.60 -24.93 -5.49
C ASP A 99 -7.46 -24.06 -4.57
N SER A 100 -6.86 -23.38 -3.60
CA SER A 100 -7.59 -22.57 -2.62
C SER A 100 -7.75 -21.12 -3.09
N PRO A 101 -8.87 -20.45 -2.71
CA PRO A 101 -8.96 -19.01 -2.88
C PRO A 101 -7.84 -18.32 -2.08
N PRO A 102 -7.40 -17.13 -2.51
CA PRO A 102 -6.43 -16.37 -1.73
C PRO A 102 -6.99 -16.01 -0.36
N HIS A 103 -6.15 -16.13 0.64
CA HIS A 103 -6.34 -15.52 1.95
C HIS A 103 -5.62 -14.17 1.97
N PHE A 104 -6.27 -13.18 2.57
CA PHE A 104 -5.71 -11.84 2.72
C PHE A 104 -5.52 -11.56 4.19
N ILE A 105 -4.32 -11.15 4.55
CA ILE A 105 -3.92 -10.79 5.90
C ILE A 105 -3.75 -9.28 5.93
N ASP A 106 -4.44 -8.64 6.87
CA ASP A 106 -4.30 -7.21 7.14
C ASP A 106 -3.40 -6.92 8.35
N PHE A 107 -3.24 -5.64 8.65
CA PHE A 107 -2.38 -5.20 9.74
C PHE A 107 -2.87 -5.61 11.13
N ASP A 108 -4.19 -5.70 11.34
CA ASP A 108 -4.75 -6.06 12.65
C ASP A 108 -4.43 -7.54 12.97
N GLU A 109 -4.31 -8.38 11.94
CA GLU A 109 -3.92 -9.78 12.08
C GLU A 109 -2.41 -9.98 12.30
N ARG A 110 -1.56 -9.24 11.58
CA ARG A 110 -0.09 -9.42 11.57
C ARG A 110 0.69 -8.09 11.61
N PRO A 111 0.58 -7.30 12.70
CA PRO A 111 1.17 -5.96 12.76
C PRO A 111 2.71 -5.94 12.69
N GLU A 112 3.36 -7.09 12.91
CA GLU A 112 4.80 -7.25 12.89
C GLU A 112 5.42 -7.29 11.49
N LEU A 113 4.62 -7.49 10.43
CA LEU A 113 5.15 -7.60 9.06
C LEU A 113 5.78 -6.29 8.59
N LEU A 114 6.86 -6.41 7.81
CA LEU A 114 7.64 -5.30 7.24
C LEU A 114 8.30 -4.39 8.29
N THR A 115 8.42 -4.81 9.55
CA THR A 115 9.06 -4.01 10.61
C THR A 115 10.58 -4.24 10.66
N ASP A 116 11.02 -5.49 10.49
CA ASP A 116 12.42 -5.89 10.61
C ASP A 116 13.03 -6.18 9.24
N PRO A 117 14.04 -5.42 8.78
CA PRO A 117 14.70 -5.64 7.49
C PRO A 117 15.58 -6.91 7.43
N SER A 118 15.80 -7.60 8.56
CA SER A 118 16.53 -8.86 8.60
C SER A 118 15.67 -10.09 8.30
N LEU A 119 14.34 -9.94 8.32
CA LEU A 119 13.40 -11.01 7.99
C LEU A 119 13.26 -11.19 6.47
N ASP A 120 13.04 -12.44 6.06
CA ASP A 120 12.81 -12.79 4.66
C ASP A 120 11.35 -12.53 4.28
N TYR A 121 11.15 -11.58 3.37
CA TYR A 121 9.85 -11.31 2.78
C TYR A 121 9.76 -11.64 1.29
N VAL A 122 10.77 -12.29 0.70
CA VAL A 122 10.90 -12.50 -0.75
C VAL A 122 9.69 -13.26 -1.32
N GLN A 123 9.14 -14.20 -0.54
CA GLN A 123 7.99 -15.01 -0.97
C GLN A 123 6.63 -14.32 -0.80
N HIS A 124 6.57 -13.17 -0.12
CA HIS A 124 5.32 -12.47 0.11
C HIS A 124 4.85 -11.74 -1.15
N ILE A 125 3.55 -11.87 -1.42
CA ILE A 125 2.87 -11.12 -2.47
C ILE A 125 1.95 -10.11 -1.80
N TRP A 126 2.18 -8.84 -2.09
CA TRP A 126 1.39 -7.71 -1.60
C TRP A 126 0.37 -7.31 -2.65
N GLU A 127 -0.89 -7.22 -2.25
CA GLU A 127 -1.99 -6.87 -3.14
C GLU A 127 -2.60 -5.52 -2.72
N ILE A 128 -2.73 -4.58 -3.66
CA ILE A 128 -3.43 -3.31 -3.40
C ILE A 128 -4.87 -3.63 -3.08
N HIS A 129 -5.36 -3.15 -1.94
CA HIS A 129 -6.69 -3.45 -1.44
C HIS A 129 -7.76 -3.08 -2.51
N PRO A 130 -8.75 -3.96 -2.79
CA PRO A 130 -9.69 -3.78 -3.90
C PRO A 130 -10.40 -2.43 -3.95
N SER A 131 -10.70 -1.83 -2.79
CA SER A 131 -11.36 -0.52 -2.69
C SER A 131 -10.60 0.62 -3.38
N TYR A 132 -9.27 0.53 -3.53
CA TYR A 132 -8.46 1.58 -4.17
C TYR A 132 -8.29 1.39 -5.67
N ARG A 133 -8.65 0.23 -6.22
CA ARG A 133 -8.31 -0.10 -7.60
C ARG A 133 -9.08 0.73 -8.62
N GLY A 134 -10.37 0.93 -8.39
CA GLY A 134 -11.23 1.71 -9.28
C GLY A 134 -10.72 3.15 -9.45
N ILE A 135 -10.42 3.82 -8.34
CA ILE A 135 -9.95 5.21 -8.35
C ILE A 135 -8.51 5.34 -8.87
N LEU A 136 -7.67 4.33 -8.67
CA LEU A 136 -6.30 4.28 -9.21
C LEU A 136 -6.23 3.77 -10.65
N GLY A 137 -7.34 3.34 -11.25
CA GLY A 137 -7.36 2.76 -12.59
C GLY A 137 -6.55 1.47 -12.72
N ILE A 138 -6.58 0.63 -11.68
CA ILE A 138 -5.88 -0.65 -11.61
C ILE A 138 -6.83 -1.77 -12.05
N ASN A 139 -6.55 -2.39 -13.20
CA ASN A 139 -7.42 -3.36 -13.88
C ASN A 139 -7.04 -4.82 -13.70
#